data_AF-A0A844AVU8-F1
#
_entry.id   AF-A0A844AVU8-F1
#
_cell.length_a   1.000
_cell.length_b   1.000
_cell.length_c   1.000
_cell.angle_alpha   90.00
_cell.angle_beta   90.00
_cell.angle_gamma   90.00
#
_symmetry.space_group_name_H-M   'P 1'
#
loop_
_entity.id
_entity.type
_entity.pdbx_description
1 polymer ?
#
loop_
_entity_poly.entity_id
_entity_poly.type
_entity_poly.pdbx_seq_one_letter_code
_entity_poly.pdbx_strand_id
1 'polypeptide(L)' 'MRFRDADSANGVSRATLTQLAAQLGYERETEVLHYALRKLADEVLPKYELDDGPLTQKQLGAIRKAAGAAGQGKLKSSLF' A
#
# COMPACT_ATOMS: atom_id res chain seq x y z
N MET A 1 20.39 -5.39 -3.49
CA MET A 1 20.10 -5.04 -4.91
C MET A 1 21.42 -4.83 -5.63
N ARG A 2 21.52 -5.25 -6.89
CA ARG A 2 22.70 -5.01 -7.72
C ARG A 2 22.41 -3.90 -8.72
N PHE A 3 23.17 -2.82 -8.64
CA PHE A 3 23.09 -1.72 -9.60
C PHE A 3 23.62 -2.15 -10.96
N ARG A 4 23.13 -1.49 -12.01
CA ARG A 4 23.70 -1.64 -13.35
C ARG A 4 24.88 -0.70 -13.49
N ASP A 5 25.82 -1.06 -14.37
CA ASP A 5 26.98 -0.20 -14.64
C ASP A 5 26.55 1.10 -15.37
N ALA A 6 25.46 1.03 -16.14
CA ALA A 6 24.83 2.16 -16.80
C ALA A 6 23.29 2.04 -16.74
N ASP A 7 22.61 3.18 -16.91
CA ASP A 7 21.16 3.23 -16.97
C ASP A 7 20.62 2.49 -18.21
N SER A 8 19.47 1.85 -18.04
CA SER A 8 18.79 1.05 -19.05
C SER A 8 17.28 1.10 -18.83
N ALA A 9 16.50 0.56 -19.77
CA ALA A 9 15.04 0.54 -19.66
C ALA A 9 14.51 0.02 -18.32
N ASN A 10 15.19 -0.99 -17.73
CA ASN A 10 14.71 -1.68 -16.53
C ASN A 10 15.72 -1.62 -15.37
N GLY A 11 16.71 -0.74 -15.44
CA GLY A 11 17.79 -0.73 -14.46
C GLY A 11 18.48 0.62 -14.37
N VAL A 12 18.74 1.04 -13.14
CA VAL A 12 19.44 2.28 -12.82
C VAL A 12 20.83 2.00 -12.27
N SER A 13 21.76 2.88 -12.61
CA SER A 13 23.10 2.91 -12.07
C SER A 13 23.13 3.49 -10.67
N ARG A 14 24.19 3.20 -9.91
CA ARG A 14 24.38 3.81 -8.59
C ARG A 14 24.52 5.33 -8.70
N ALA A 15 25.22 5.83 -9.73
CA ALA A 15 25.42 7.25 -9.95
C ALA A 15 24.08 8.02 -10.05
N THR A 16 23.13 7.46 -10.81
CA THR A 16 21.79 8.04 -10.95
C THR A 16 21.03 8.03 -9.63
N LEU A 17 21.13 6.95 -8.85
CA LEU A 17 20.49 6.88 -7.54
C LEU A 17 21.09 7.90 -6.54
N THR A 18 22.41 8.07 -6.54
CA THR A 18 23.09 9.07 -5.71
C THR A 18 22.67 10.49 -6.09
N GLN A 19 22.57 10.79 -7.39
CA GLN A 19 22.09 12.10 -7.87
C GLN A 19 20.64 12.36 -7.45
N LEU A 20 19.77 11.34 -7.54
CA LEU A 20 18.38 11.44 -7.07
C LEU A 20 18.31 11.68 -5.57
N ALA A 21 19.14 11.00 -4.77
CA ALA A 21 19.20 11.23 -3.32
C ALA A 21 19.56 12.70 -3.02
N ALA A 22 20.59 13.23 -3.68
CA ALA A 22 21.00 14.62 -3.50
C ALA A 22 19.92 15.63 -3.90
N GLN A 23 19.24 15.41 -5.04
CA GLN A 23 18.18 16.31 -5.50
C GLN A 23 16.91 16.27 -4.63
N LEU A 24 16.59 15.10 -4.07
CA LEU A 24 15.42 14.91 -3.21
C LEU A 24 15.73 15.20 -1.73
N GLY A 25 16.98 15.51 -1.39
CA GLY A 25 17.40 15.80 -0.02
C GLY A 25 17.44 14.57 0.90
N TYR A 26 17.61 13.37 0.34
CA TYR A 26 17.75 12.14 1.12
C TYR A 26 19.21 11.91 1.53
N GLU A 27 19.41 11.41 2.75
CA GLU A 27 20.74 11.10 3.27
C GLU A 27 21.23 9.73 2.80
N ARG A 28 20.31 8.80 2.52
CA ARG A 28 20.63 7.42 2.13
C ARG A 28 19.95 7.05 0.81
N GLU A 29 20.68 6.33 -0.03
CA GLU A 29 20.20 5.75 -1.29
C GLU A 29 18.94 4.86 -1.10
N THR A 30 18.82 4.22 0.06
CA THR A 30 17.66 3.37 0.39
C THR A 30 16.36 4.17 0.53
N GLU A 31 16.43 5.45 0.90
CA GLU A 31 15.25 6.31 1.03
C GLU A 31 14.65 6.63 -0.34
N VAL A 32 15.50 6.92 -1.32
CA VAL A 32 15.09 7.07 -2.73
C VAL A 32 14.40 5.80 -3.22
N LEU A 33 14.94 4.63 -2.87
CA LEU A 33 14.35 3.35 -3.28
C LEU A 33 12.96 3.14 -2.67
N HIS A 34 12.79 3.41 -1.36
CA HIS A 34 11.49 3.33 -0.71
C HIS A 34 10.48 4.31 -1.32
N TYR A 35 10.91 5.53 -1.62
CA TYR A 35 10.09 6.53 -2.29
C TYR A 35 9.65 6.08 -3.68
N ALA A 36 10.58 5.61 -4.51
CA ALA A 36 10.29 5.13 -5.86
C ALA A 36 9.34 3.92 -5.85
N LEU A 37 9.57 2.96 -4.94
CA LEU A 37 8.69 1.80 -4.77
C LEU A 37 7.29 2.20 -4.29
N ARG A 38 7.17 3.18 -3.38
CA ARG A 38 5.87 3.72 -2.96
C ARG A 38 5.14 4.34 -4.16
N LYS A 39 5.83 5.16 -4.93
CA LYS A 39 5.25 5.81 -6.12
C LYS A 39 4.80 4.78 -7.16
N LEU A 40 5.62 3.77 -7.44
CA LEU A 40 5.27 2.69 -8.37
C LEU A 40 4.10 1.87 -7.84
N ALA A 41 4.06 1.60 -6.53
CA ALA A 41 2.93 0.91 -5.91
C ALA A 41 1.63 1.72 -6.06
N ASP A 42 1.69 3.04 -5.93
CA ASP A 42 0.55 3.94 -6.15
C ASP A 42 0.04 3.95 -7.59
N GLU A 43 0.91 3.68 -8.57
CA GLU A 43 0.60 3.65 -10.00
C GLU A 43 0.11 2.28 -10.46
N VAL A 44 0.69 1.19 -9.93
CA VAL A 44 0.51 -0.17 -10.46
C VAL A 44 -0.42 -1.02 -9.61
N LEU A 45 -0.39 -0.87 -8.28
CA LEU A 45 -1.19 -1.72 -7.42
C LEU A 45 -2.64 -1.21 -7.39
N PRO A 46 -3.63 -2.13 -7.47
CA PRO A 46 -5.02 -1.75 -7.27
C PRO A 46 -5.15 -1.17 -5.86
N LYS A 47 -5.51 0.11 -5.79
CA LYS A 47 -5.93 0.71 -4.53
C LYS A 47 -7.30 0.15 -4.20
N TYR A 48 -7.55 -0.09 -2.91
CA TYR A 48 -8.93 -0.26 -2.47
C TYR A 48 -9.72 0.93 -2.99
N GLU A 49 -10.91 0.65 -3.53
CA GLU A 49 -11.83 1.71 -3.91
C GLU A 49 -12.02 2.62 -2.70
N LEU A 50 -12.15 3.92 -2.97
CA LEU A 50 -12.55 4.86 -1.93
C LEU A 50 -13.82 4.32 -1.28
N ASP A 51 -13.82 4.28 0.05
CA ASP A 51 -14.99 3.83 0.79
C ASP A 51 -16.22 4.61 0.31
N ASP A 52 -17.34 3.92 0.12
CA ASP A 52 -18.62 4.51 -0.31
C ASP A 52 -19.21 5.48 0.74
N GLY A 53 -18.43 5.77 1.78
CA GLY A 53 -18.78 6.58 2.92
C GLY A 53 -19.45 5.76 4.03
N PRO A 54 -19.97 6.46 5.06
CA PRO A 54 -20.60 5.79 6.19
C PRO A 54 -21.77 4.91 5.77
N LEU A 55 -21.91 3.75 6.41
CA LEU A 55 -23.04 2.85 6.20
C LEU A 55 -24.36 3.59 6.34
N THR A 56 -25.19 3.52 5.31
CA THR A 56 -26.57 4.03 5.33
C THR A 56 -27.40 3.28 6.37
N GLN A 57 -28.48 3.90 6.85
CA GLN A 57 -29.42 3.25 7.78
C GLN A 57 -30.00 1.94 7.23
N LYS A 58 -30.17 1.87 5.90
CA LYS A 58 -30.63 0.65 5.22
C LYS A 58 -29.58 -0.47 5.30
N GLN A 59 -28.31 -0.15 5.06
CA GLN A 59 -27.21 -1.10 5.20
C GLN A 59 -27.06 -1.55 6.66
N LEU A 60 -27.13 -0.63 7.62
CA LEU A 60 -27.13 -0.98 9.04
C LEU A 60 -28.30 -1.89 9.43
N GLY A 61 -29.50 -1.65 8.89
CA GLY A 61 -30.66 -2.51 9.08
C GLY A 61 -30.45 -3.92 8.50
N ALA A 62 -29.88 -4.01 7.30
CA ALA A 62 -29.53 -5.29 6.68
C ALA A 62 -28.48 -6.06 7.49
N ILE A 63 -27.45 -5.37 7.97
CA ILE A 63 -26.40 -5.95 8.83
C ILE A 63 -27.00 -6.47 10.12
N ARG A 64 -27.85 -5.70 10.81
CA ARG A 64 -28.51 -6.15 12.05
C ARG A 64 -29.39 -7.37 11.82
N LYS A 65 -30.11 -7.42 10.69
CA LYS A 65 -30.93 -8.59 10.33
C LYS A 65 -30.07 -9.82 10.04
N ALA A 66 -28.94 -9.65 9.35
CA ALA A 66 -28.02 -10.73 9.01
C ALA A 66 -27.19 -11.24 10.21
N ALA A 67 -26.81 -10.34 11.12
CA ALA A 67 -26.02 -10.65 12.31
C ALA A 67 -26.77 -11.51 13.34
N GLY A 68 -28.10 -11.61 13.24
CA GLY A 68 -28.93 -12.33 14.19
C GLY A 68 -29.02 -11.61 15.54
N ALA A 69 -29.58 -12.30 16.54
CA ALA A 69 -29.70 -11.74 17.89
C ALA A 69 -28.33 -11.60 18.56
N ALA A 70 -28.16 -10.53 19.33
CA ALA A 70 -26.94 -10.31 20.10
C ALA A 70 -26.63 -11.51 21.01
N GLY A 71 -25.37 -11.97 21.00
CA GLY A 71 -24.91 -13.11 21.81
C GLY A 71 -24.98 -14.48 21.15
N GLN A 72 -25.42 -14.58 19.88
CA GLN A 72 -25.46 -15.88 19.16
C GLN A 72 -24.15 -16.24 18.43
N GLY A 73 -23.16 -15.35 18.42
CA GLY A 73 -21.84 -15.63 17.84
C GLY A 73 -21.02 -16.56 18.73
N LYS A 74 -20.26 -17.48 18.13
CA LYS A 74 -19.23 -18.26 18.84
C LYS A 74 -17.89 -17.54 18.69
N LEU A 75 -17.19 -17.32 19.81
CA LEU A 75 -15.81 -16.88 19.80
C LEU A 75 -14.97 -17.95 19.12
N LYS A 76 -14.33 -17.60 18.00
CA LYS A 76 -13.29 -18.44 17.40
C LYS A 76 -11.96 -18.01 18.01
N SER A 77 -11.26 -18.95 18.62
CA SER A 77 -9.97 -18.72 19.29
C SER A 77 -8.80 -18.56 18.33
N SER A 78 -8.99 -18.87 17.04
CA SER A 78 -8.07 -18.45 15.98
C SER A 78 -8.86 -17.94 14.79
N LEU A 79 -8.34 -16.86 14.22
CA LEU A 79 -8.59 -16.48 12.84
C LEU A 79 -7.26 -16.81 12.14
N PHE A 80 -7.34 -17.65 11.13
CA PHE A 80 -6.22 -18.34 10.45
C PHE A 80 -5.70 -19.58 11.20
#